data_AF-A0A163GUU0-F1
#
_entry.id   AF-A0A163GUU0-F1
#
_cell.length_a   1.000
_cell.length_b   1.000
_cell.length_c   1.000
_cell.angle_alpha   90.00
_cell.angle_beta   90.00
_cell.angle_gamma   90.00
#
_symmetry.space_group_name_H-M   'P 1'
#
loop_
_entity.id
_entity.type
_entity.pdbx_description
1 polymer ?
#
loop_
_entity_poly.entity_id
_entity_poly.type
_entity_poly.pdbx_seq_one_letter_code
_entity_poly.pdbx_strand_id
1 'polypeptide(L)'
;MKKIWGMTDTILKQISYNSHDFISIELGIQIVNPLDIIGLSRKLDEEKLSTLRRKIAENGWQDIEPHGISLIRLPDQSYVVNAGGNHRSFLCNEFGINNIQAQVTAFVAKNELNDNQLAEIMAYEEIICKLYRKNQVETNERKRFKNLNIISEVDLKYTTYLNELYHEYLKKVNVR
;
A
#
# COMPACT_ATOMS: atom_id res chain seq x y z
N MET A 1 16.03 23.21 -0.02
CA MET A 1 15.81 22.87 1.41
C MET A 1 15.86 21.37 1.56
N LYS A 2 16.51 20.84 2.61
CA LYS A 2 16.57 19.40 2.87
C LYS A 2 15.20 18.93 3.36
N LYS A 3 14.58 17.97 2.68
CA LYS A 3 13.28 17.40 3.08
C LYS A 3 13.36 16.83 4.49
N ILE A 4 12.40 17.21 5.33
CA ILE A 4 12.24 16.66 6.68
C ILE A 4 11.37 15.41 6.56
N TRP A 5 11.91 14.26 6.95
CA TRP A 5 11.20 12.98 6.89
C TRP A 5 10.51 12.71 8.23
N GLY A 6 9.21 12.45 8.18
CA GLY A 6 8.49 11.91 9.33
C GLY A 6 8.75 10.41 9.51
N MET A 7 8.39 9.89 10.68
CA MET A 7 8.31 8.44 10.91
C MET A 7 6.91 7.96 10.56
N THR A 8 6.81 6.91 9.72
CA THR A 8 5.53 6.34 9.28
C THR A 8 4.61 6.05 10.47
N ASP A 9 5.10 5.38 11.51
CA ASP A 9 4.29 5.06 12.70
C ASP A 9 3.72 6.29 13.39
N THR A 10 4.49 7.39 13.45
CA THR A 10 4.03 8.64 14.05
C THR A 10 2.95 9.29 13.20
N ILE A 11 3.16 9.34 11.88
CA ILE A 11 2.18 9.88 10.93
C ILE A 11 0.90 9.06 10.98
N LEU A 12 0.99 7.73 10.88
CA LEU A 12 -0.17 6.84 10.93
C LEU A 12 -0.92 6.96 12.25
N LYS A 13 -0.24 7.09 13.39
CA LYS A 13 -0.88 7.34 14.70
C LYS A 13 -1.65 8.66 14.74
N GLN A 14 -1.10 9.71 14.15
CA GLN A 14 -1.78 11.02 14.11
C GLN A 14 -3.05 10.96 13.25
N ILE A 15 -2.98 10.29 12.11
CA ILE A 15 -4.13 10.18 11.20
C ILE A 15 -5.17 9.22 11.78
N SER A 16 -4.76 8.08 12.35
CA SER A 16 -5.68 7.11 12.97
C SER A 16 -6.39 7.66 14.20
N TYR A 17 -5.72 8.48 15.00
CA TYR A 17 -6.35 9.21 16.11
C TYR A 17 -7.47 10.14 15.64
N ASN A 18 -7.36 10.67 14.42
CA ASN A 18 -8.31 11.63 13.88
C ASN A 18 -9.48 10.98 13.11
N SER A 19 -9.33 9.75 12.59
CA SER A 19 -10.29 9.22 11.61
C SER A 19 -10.85 7.83 11.90
N HIS A 20 -10.60 7.25 13.09
CA HIS A 20 -11.22 6.01 13.58
C HIS A 20 -11.39 4.92 12.50
N ASP A 21 -10.35 4.10 12.35
CA ASP A 21 -10.25 2.97 11.42
C ASP A 21 -10.12 3.30 9.92
N PHE A 22 -9.23 2.55 9.27
CA PHE A 22 -9.04 2.57 7.82
C PHE A 22 -9.36 1.22 7.21
N ILE A 23 -9.69 1.26 5.93
CA ILE A 23 -9.67 0.09 5.04
C ILE A 23 -8.45 0.23 4.15
N SER A 24 -7.68 -0.86 4.04
CA SER A 24 -6.52 -0.96 3.16
C SER A 24 -6.93 -1.54 1.81
N ILE A 25 -6.60 -0.85 0.73
CA ILE A 25 -6.92 -1.27 -0.64
C ILE A 25 -5.61 -1.42 -1.42
N GLU A 26 -5.31 -2.62 -1.90
CA GLU A 26 -4.09 -2.86 -2.69
C GLU A 26 -4.27 -2.35 -4.12
N LEU A 27 -3.46 -1.35 -4.50
CA LEU A 27 -3.49 -0.74 -5.84
C LEU A 27 -2.44 -1.32 -6.79
N GLY A 28 -1.63 -2.26 -6.33
CA GLY A 28 -0.53 -2.85 -7.10
C GLY A 28 0.62 -1.88 -7.34
N ILE A 29 1.37 -2.10 -8.41
CA ILE A 29 2.49 -1.24 -8.81
C ILE A 29 1.97 0.04 -9.46
N GLN A 30 2.38 1.19 -8.92
CA GLN A 30 2.02 2.51 -9.40
C GLN A 30 3.28 3.34 -9.68
N ILE A 31 3.14 4.34 -10.55
CA ILE A 31 4.14 5.40 -10.72
C ILE A 31 3.89 6.46 -9.65
N VAL A 32 4.90 6.73 -8.83
CA VAL A 32 4.81 7.66 -7.70
C VAL A 32 5.90 8.72 -7.82
N ASN A 33 5.56 9.96 -7.47
CA ASN A 33 6.55 11.01 -7.31
C ASN A 33 7.18 10.91 -5.90
N PRO A 34 8.51 10.69 -5.79
CA PRO A 34 9.20 10.62 -4.50
C PRO A 34 9.06 11.87 -3.62
N LEU A 35 8.72 13.03 -4.22
CA LEU A 35 8.44 14.26 -3.49
C LEU A 35 7.18 14.15 -2.62
N ASP A 36 6.23 13.29 -2.98
CA ASP A 36 4.97 13.10 -2.24
C ASP A 36 5.12 12.13 -1.05
N ILE A 37 6.27 11.45 -0.92
CA ILE A 37 6.55 10.52 0.18
C ILE A 37 7.00 11.29 1.42
N ILE A 38 6.15 11.44 2.44
CA ILE A 38 6.43 12.27 3.61
C ILE A 38 7.02 11.50 4.81
N GLY A 39 6.95 10.17 4.78
CA GLY A 39 7.33 9.33 5.93
C GLY A 39 8.18 8.11 5.56
N LEU A 40 9.09 7.74 6.48
CA LEU A 40 9.92 6.55 6.42
C LEU A 40 9.52 5.57 7.54
N SER A 41 9.46 4.27 7.24
CA SER A 41 9.13 3.24 8.26
C SER A 41 10.25 2.94 9.23
N ARG A 42 11.50 3.30 8.90
CA ARG A 42 12.65 3.12 9.79
C ARG A 42 13.71 4.17 9.55
N LYS A 43 14.62 4.29 10.53
CA LYS A 43 15.82 5.09 10.38
C LYS A 43 16.67 4.60 9.21
N LEU A 44 17.33 5.55 8.57
CA LEU A 44 18.28 5.27 7.51
C LEU A 44 19.55 4.66 8.11
N ASP A 45 20.15 3.78 7.33
CA ASP A 45 21.41 3.10 7.61
C ASP A 45 22.43 3.66 6.62
N GLU A 46 23.46 4.33 7.14
CA GLU A 46 24.43 5.10 6.35
C GLU A 46 25.32 4.21 5.46
N GLU A 47 25.63 2.99 5.90
CA GLU A 47 26.42 2.04 5.11
C GLU A 47 25.62 1.60 3.87
N LYS A 48 24.33 1.30 4.05
CA LYS A 48 23.42 0.98 2.95
C LYS A 48 23.18 2.19 2.05
N LEU A 49 23.04 3.39 2.61
CA LEU A 49 22.89 4.63 1.85
C LEU A 49 24.12 4.87 0.97
N SER A 50 25.33 4.81 1.54
CA SER A 50 26.57 5.04 0.80
C SER A 50 26.76 4.05 -0.34
N THR A 51 26.50 2.76 -0.09
CA THR A 51 26.57 1.71 -1.11
C THR A 51 25.59 1.97 -2.24
N LEU A 52 24.34 2.30 -1.91
CA LEU A 52 23.30 2.55 -2.90
C LEU A 52 23.54 3.85 -3.68
N ARG A 53 24.00 4.91 -2.99
CA ARG A 53 24.40 6.18 -3.60
C ARG A 53 25.49 5.98 -4.65
N ARG A 54 26.53 5.19 -4.34
CA ARG A 54 27.58 4.84 -5.30
C ARG A 54 27.00 4.13 -6.52
N LYS A 55 26.14 3.11 -6.31
CA LYS A 55 25.51 2.38 -7.42
C LYS A 55 24.66 3.26 -8.32
N ILE A 56 23.91 4.20 -7.74
CA ILE A 56 23.09 5.17 -8.48
C ILE A 56 23.98 6.15 -9.24
N ALA A 57 25.07 6.62 -8.63
CA ALA A 57 26.02 7.50 -9.31
C ALA A 57 26.73 6.82 -10.50
N GLU A 58 27.03 5.52 -10.38
CA GLU A 58 27.69 4.73 -11.42
C GLU A 58 26.75 4.33 -12.57
N ASN A 59 25.50 3.95 -12.26
CA ASN A 59 24.60 3.29 -13.24
C ASN A 59 23.31 4.07 -13.52
N GLY A 60 23.11 5.22 -12.87
CA GLY A 60 21.83 5.92 -12.82
C GLY A 60 20.81 5.24 -11.90
N TRP A 61 19.62 5.82 -11.82
CA TRP A 61 18.48 5.21 -11.13
C TRP A 61 17.91 4.04 -11.95
N GLN A 62 17.63 2.92 -11.29
CA GLN A 62 17.01 1.75 -11.91
C GLN A 62 15.89 1.21 -11.01
N ASP A 63 14.69 1.08 -11.56
CA ASP A 63 13.52 0.48 -10.89
C ASP A 63 13.57 -1.06 -10.96
N ILE A 64 14.66 -1.66 -10.46
CA ILE A 64 14.93 -3.11 -10.59
C ILE A 64 13.90 -3.95 -9.84
N GLU A 65 13.34 -3.41 -8.75
CA GLU A 65 12.40 -4.15 -7.89
C GLU A 65 11.35 -3.20 -7.29
N PRO A 66 10.28 -2.90 -8.05
CA PRO A 66 9.18 -2.02 -7.61
C PRO A 66 8.50 -2.52 -6.33
N HIS A 67 8.31 -3.84 -6.20
CA HIS A 67 7.72 -4.44 -4.99
C HIS A 67 8.58 -4.24 -3.73
N GLY A 68 9.87 -3.95 -3.90
CA GLY A 68 10.77 -3.67 -2.79
C GLY A 68 10.63 -2.23 -2.23
N ILE A 69 9.73 -1.41 -2.80
CA ILE A 69 9.27 -0.13 -2.26
C ILE A 69 7.77 -0.26 -2.00
N SER A 70 7.37 -0.54 -0.76
CA SER A 70 5.96 -0.57 -0.37
C SER A 70 5.56 0.76 0.27
N LEU A 71 4.56 1.40 -0.31
CA LEU A 71 4.02 2.69 0.13
C LEU A 71 2.57 2.53 0.57
N ILE A 72 2.19 3.28 1.61
CA ILE A 72 0.80 3.56 1.94
C ILE A 72 0.47 4.95 1.39
N ARG A 73 -0.60 5.05 0.60
CA ARG A 73 -1.20 6.33 0.19
C ARG A 73 -2.23 6.74 1.24
N LEU A 74 -2.03 7.92 1.80
CA LEU A 74 -2.85 8.50 2.85
C LEU A 74 -4.07 9.23 2.26
N PRO A 75 -5.10 9.54 3.09
CA PRO A 75 -6.28 10.26 2.63
C PRO A 75 -5.98 11.63 1.98
N ASP A 76 -4.95 12.32 2.48
CA ASP A 76 -4.45 13.60 1.95
C ASP A 76 -3.60 13.45 0.67
N GLN A 77 -3.57 12.24 0.09
CA GLN A 77 -2.85 11.87 -1.13
C GLN A 77 -1.32 11.82 -0.99
N SER A 78 -0.78 12.11 0.20
CA SER A 78 0.64 11.90 0.48
C SER A 78 0.94 10.41 0.66
N TYR A 79 2.23 10.06 0.62
CA TYR A 79 2.68 8.68 0.79
C TYR A 79 3.58 8.52 2.02
N VAL A 80 3.53 7.34 2.63
CA VAL A 80 4.50 6.92 3.64
C VAL A 80 5.08 5.57 3.25
N VAL A 81 6.37 5.36 3.51
CA VAL A 81 6.98 4.04 3.32
C VAL A 81 6.42 3.10 4.40
N ASN A 82 5.83 2.00 3.97
CA ASN A 82 5.32 0.96 4.85
C ASN A 82 6.41 -0.09 5.11
N ALA A 83 6.91 -0.70 4.03
CA ALA A 83 7.92 -1.75 4.08
C ALA A 83 8.91 -1.61 2.92
N GLY A 84 10.14 -2.07 3.15
CA GLY A 84 11.22 -1.89 2.16
C GLY A 84 11.49 -0.40 1.90
N GLY A 85 12.08 -0.08 0.76
CA GLY A 85 12.05 1.26 0.16
C GLY A 85 12.75 2.45 0.82
N ASN A 86 12.95 2.48 2.15
CA ASN A 86 13.35 3.68 2.90
C ASN A 86 14.55 4.44 2.28
N HIS A 87 15.68 3.75 2.11
CA HIS A 87 16.89 4.28 1.50
C HIS A 87 16.70 4.74 0.06
N ARG A 88 15.94 3.96 -0.71
CA ARG A 88 15.62 4.25 -2.11
C ARG A 88 14.76 5.52 -2.22
N SER A 89 13.70 5.64 -1.44
CA SER A 89 12.84 6.83 -1.35
C SER A 89 13.63 8.07 -0.94
N PHE A 90 14.55 7.93 0.03
CA PHE A 90 15.43 9.02 0.43
C PHE A 90 16.35 9.48 -0.71
N LEU A 91 17.05 8.54 -1.36
CA LEU A 91 17.99 8.87 -2.44
C LEU A 91 17.29 9.39 -3.70
N CYS A 92 16.07 8.96 -3.99
CA CYS A 92 15.29 9.55 -5.08
C CYS A 92 15.13 11.06 -4.91
N ASN A 93 14.89 11.53 -3.68
CA ASN A 93 14.84 12.96 -3.38
C ASN A 93 16.20 13.63 -3.57
N GLU A 94 17.28 12.98 -3.10
CA GLU A 94 18.66 13.48 -3.21
C GLU A 94 19.11 13.66 -4.68
N PHE A 95 18.74 12.72 -5.55
CA PHE A 95 19.10 12.71 -6.97
C PHE A 95 18.07 13.40 -7.88
N GLY A 96 17.00 13.97 -7.34
CA GLY A 96 15.96 14.65 -8.13
C GLY A 96 15.17 13.73 -9.06
N ILE A 97 14.96 12.47 -8.65
CA ILE A 97 14.14 11.51 -9.39
C ILE A 97 12.67 11.85 -9.17
N ASN A 98 11.94 12.07 -10.27
CA ASN A 98 10.56 12.52 -10.25
C ASN A 98 9.52 11.39 -10.36
N ASN A 99 9.94 10.20 -10.79
CA ASN A 99 9.05 9.05 -10.99
C ASN A 99 9.78 7.79 -10.55
N ILE A 100 9.12 7.01 -9.71
CA ILE A 100 9.55 5.65 -9.34
C ILE A 100 8.38 4.70 -9.43
N GLN A 101 8.66 3.42 -9.66
CA GLN A 101 7.66 2.37 -9.52
C GLN A 101 7.67 1.83 -8.09
N ALA A 102 6.50 1.74 -7.47
CA ALA A 102 6.34 1.26 -6.11
C ALA A 102 5.04 0.46 -5.95
N GLN A 103 5.04 -0.53 -5.05
CA GLN A 103 3.82 -1.19 -4.60
C GLN A 103 3.05 -0.23 -3.70
N VAL A 104 1.79 0.07 -4.04
CA VAL A 104 0.96 1.02 -3.31
C VAL A 104 -0.26 0.34 -2.69
N THR A 105 -0.52 0.65 -1.44
CA THR A 105 -1.77 0.35 -0.74
C THR A 105 -2.41 1.67 -0.32
N ALA A 106 -3.67 1.91 -0.66
CA ALA A 106 -4.39 3.10 -0.22
C ALA A 106 -5.08 2.85 1.12
N PHE A 107 -5.06 3.85 1.99
CA PHE A 107 -5.87 3.90 3.20
C PHE A 107 -7.08 4.80 2.97
N VAL A 108 -8.26 4.21 3.08
CA VAL A 108 -9.54 4.92 3.01
C VAL A 108 -10.17 4.92 4.40
N ALA A 109 -10.50 6.10 4.91
CA ALA A 109 -11.12 6.21 6.23
C ALA A 109 -12.54 5.63 6.19
N LYS A 110 -12.90 4.79 7.16
CA LYS A 110 -14.21 4.12 7.15
C LYS A 110 -15.38 5.10 7.20
N ASN A 111 -15.20 6.26 7.82
CA ASN A 111 -16.21 7.33 7.90
C ASN A 111 -16.52 8.02 6.56
N GLU A 112 -15.71 7.82 5.52
CA GLU A 112 -15.98 8.30 4.15
C GLU A 112 -16.78 7.28 3.32
N LEU A 113 -17.07 6.10 3.90
CA LEU A 113 -17.88 5.03 3.31
C LEU A 113 -19.27 5.01 3.92
N ASN A 114 -20.25 4.62 3.11
CA ASN A 114 -21.63 4.42 3.61
C ASN A 114 -21.82 3.02 4.20
N ASP A 115 -22.92 2.84 4.94
CA ASP A 115 -23.22 1.58 5.63
C ASP A 115 -23.31 0.37 4.68
N ASN A 116 -23.84 0.56 3.46
CA ASN A 116 -23.92 -0.52 2.47
C ASN A 116 -22.52 -0.94 2.01
N GLN A 117 -21.63 0.02 1.76
CA GLN A 117 -20.26 -0.25 1.37
C GLN A 117 -19.50 -1.00 2.45
N LEU A 118 -19.65 -0.58 3.72
CA LEU A 118 -19.05 -1.25 4.87
C LEU A 118 -19.59 -2.66 5.06
N ALA A 119 -20.91 -2.84 4.94
CA ALA A 119 -21.54 -4.16 5.07
C ALA A 119 -21.07 -5.13 3.98
N GLU A 120 -20.91 -4.66 2.74
CA GLU A 120 -20.43 -5.48 1.63
C GLU A 120 -18.96 -5.90 1.82
N ILE A 121 -18.11 -4.99 2.32
CA ILE A 121 -16.72 -5.31 2.69
C ILE A 121 -16.68 -6.41 3.75
N MET A 122 -17.44 -6.24 4.84
CA MET A 122 -17.50 -7.23 5.91
C MET A 122 -18.00 -8.59 5.41
N ALA A 123 -18.97 -8.61 4.50
CA ALA A 123 -19.50 -9.83 3.91
C ALA A 123 -18.44 -10.58 3.08
N TYR A 124 -17.68 -9.88 2.24
CA TYR A 124 -16.56 -10.48 1.50
C TYR A 124 -15.50 -11.05 2.44
N GLU A 125 -15.06 -10.26 3.43
CA GLU A 125 -14.06 -10.69 4.41
C GLU A 125 -14.50 -11.95 5.17
N GLU A 126 -15.77 -12.03 5.56
CA GLU A 126 -16.33 -13.20 6.24
C GLU A 126 -16.32 -14.44 5.32
N ILE A 127 -16.74 -14.30 4.06
CA ILE A 127 -16.74 -15.40 3.08
C ILE A 127 -15.31 -15.92 2.87
N ILE A 128 -14.37 -15.01 2.61
CA ILE A 128 -12.96 -15.33 2.36
C ILE A 128 -12.38 -16.06 3.58
N CYS A 129 -12.59 -15.52 4.78
CA CYS A 129 -12.13 -16.13 6.04
C CYS A 129 -12.72 -17.54 6.24
N LYS A 130 -14.01 -17.75 5.99
CA LYS A 130 -14.64 -19.08 6.07
C LYS A 130 -14.03 -20.07 5.08
N LEU A 131 -13.79 -19.63 3.84
CA LEU A 131 -13.18 -20.47 2.81
C LEU A 131 -11.74 -20.86 3.14
N TYR A 132 -10.91 -19.92 3.59
CA TYR A 132 -9.53 -20.21 4.02
C TYR A 132 -9.48 -21.16 5.21
N ARG A 133 -10.31 -20.94 6.24
CA ARG A 133 -10.40 -21.85 7.41
C ARG A 133 -10.81 -23.26 7.00
N LYS A 134 -11.82 -23.38 6.12
CA LYS A 134 -12.24 -24.66 5.57
C LYS A 134 -11.12 -25.35 4.80
N ASN A 135 -10.36 -24.59 3.99
CA ASN A 135 -9.27 -25.13 3.20
C ASN A 135 -8.07 -25.57 4.05
N GLN A 136 -7.83 -24.92 5.19
CA GLN A 136 -6.72 -25.23 6.09
C GLN A 136 -6.86 -26.60 6.76
N VAL A 137 -8.10 -27.04 7.02
CA VAL A 137 -8.40 -28.34 7.66
C VAL A 137 -8.73 -29.44 6.65
N GLU A 138 -8.82 -29.11 5.35
CA GLU A 138 -9.13 -30.07 4.29
C GLU A 138 -7.90 -30.95 3.98
N THR A 139 -8.03 -32.25 4.20
CA THR A 139 -6.97 -33.22 3.96
C THR A 139 -7.00 -33.81 2.55
N ASN A 140 -8.14 -33.71 1.85
CA ASN A 140 -8.26 -34.19 0.48
C ASN A 140 -7.72 -33.15 -0.52
N GLU A 141 -6.62 -33.47 -1.20
CA GLU A 141 -5.95 -32.56 -2.13
C GLU A 141 -6.85 -32.03 -3.25
N ARG A 142 -7.72 -32.89 -3.84
CA ARG A 142 -8.64 -32.45 -4.90
C ARG A 142 -9.65 -31.43 -4.38
N LYS A 143 -10.19 -31.65 -3.19
CA LYS A 143 -11.09 -30.68 -2.54
C LYS A 143 -10.36 -29.41 -2.16
N ARG A 144 -9.11 -29.51 -1.67
CA ARG A 144 -8.26 -28.36 -1.36
C ARG A 144 -8.01 -27.49 -2.59
N PHE A 145 -7.67 -28.11 -3.72
CA PHE A 145 -7.51 -27.39 -4.99
C PHE A 145 -8.81 -26.72 -5.44
N LYS A 146 -9.94 -27.41 -5.35
CA LYS A 146 -11.25 -26.82 -5.68
C LYS A 146 -11.58 -25.62 -4.78
N ASN A 147 -11.32 -25.71 -3.48
CA ASN A 147 -11.52 -24.60 -2.55
C ASN A 147 -10.60 -23.42 -2.88
N LEU A 148 -9.33 -23.66 -3.25
CA LEU A 148 -8.41 -22.60 -3.67
C LEU A 148 -8.91 -21.86 -4.91
N ASN A 149 -9.48 -22.54 -5.89
CA ASN A 149 -10.07 -21.88 -7.05
C ASN A 149 -11.24 -20.96 -6.66
N ILE A 150 -12.13 -21.44 -5.77
CA ILE A 150 -13.25 -20.63 -5.27
C ILE A 150 -12.73 -19.42 -4.49
N ILE A 151 -11.72 -19.61 -3.65
CA ILE A 151 -11.06 -18.52 -2.91
C ILE A 151 -10.54 -17.47 -3.89
N SER A 152 -9.76 -17.88 -4.90
CA SER A 152 -9.22 -16.96 -5.91
C SER A 152 -10.31 -16.19 -6.66
N GLU A 153 -11.43 -16.83 -6.99
CA GLU A 153 -12.57 -16.16 -7.64
C GLU A 153 -13.23 -15.11 -6.74
N VAL A 154 -13.39 -15.42 -5.44
CA VAL A 154 -13.97 -14.48 -4.47
C VAL A 154 -13.00 -13.34 -4.17
N ASP A 155 -11.71 -13.63 -3.98
CA ASP A 155 -10.67 -12.62 -3.76
C ASP A 155 -10.57 -11.65 -4.94
N LEU A 156 -10.68 -12.17 -6.18
CA LEU A 156 -10.69 -11.32 -7.37
C LEU A 156 -11.88 -10.38 -7.38
N LYS A 157 -13.10 -10.88 -7.10
CA LYS A 157 -14.30 -10.04 -7.01
C LYS A 157 -14.18 -8.98 -5.92
N TYR A 158 -13.69 -9.38 -4.75
CA TYR A 158 -13.48 -8.46 -3.63
C TYR A 158 -12.46 -7.37 -3.98
N THR A 159 -11.34 -7.76 -4.59
CA THR A 159 -10.29 -6.82 -5.05
C THR A 159 -10.84 -5.85 -6.11
N THR A 160 -11.64 -6.33 -7.06
CA THR A 160 -12.30 -5.48 -8.05
C THR A 160 -13.23 -4.47 -7.37
N TYR A 161 -14.08 -4.93 -6.45
CA TYR A 161 -14.99 -4.08 -5.71
C TYR A 161 -14.26 -2.99 -4.89
N LEU A 162 -13.18 -3.35 -4.18
CA LEU A 162 -12.39 -2.37 -3.43
C LEU A 162 -11.75 -1.32 -4.35
N ASN A 163 -11.26 -1.71 -5.53
CA ASN A 163 -10.70 -0.77 -6.50
C ASN A 163 -11.77 0.20 -7.04
N GLU A 164 -12.97 -0.29 -7.35
CA GLU A 164 -14.10 0.55 -7.76
C GLU A 164 -14.47 1.56 -6.67
N LEU A 165 -14.59 1.09 -5.42
CA LEU A 165 -14.84 1.93 -4.25
C LEU A 165 -13.75 2.99 -4.05
N TYR A 166 -12.49 2.63 -4.26
CA TYR A 166 -11.39 3.60 -4.21
C TYR A 166 -11.49 4.67 -5.31
N HIS A 167 -11.89 4.30 -6.53
CA HIS A 167 -12.11 5.26 -7.60
C HIS A 167 -13.27 6.22 -7.29
N GLU A 168 -14.34 5.74 -6.67
CA GLU A 168 -15.43 6.60 -6.19
C GLU A 168 -14.97 7.55 -5.09
N TYR A 169 -14.18 7.05 -4.15
CA TYR A 169 -13.57 7.86 -3.09
C TYR A 169 -12.74 9.00 -3.68
N LEU A 170 -11.86 8.72 -4.66
CA LEU A 170 -11.05 9.75 -5.32
C LEU A 170 -11.90 10.82 -6.03
N LYS A 171 -13.04 10.45 -6.62
CA LYS A 171 -13.96 11.43 -7.23
C LYS A 171 -14.53 12.39 -6.19
N LYS A 172 -14.80 11.93 -4.96
CA LYS A 172 -15.29 12.81 -3.88
C LYS A 172 -14.20 13.74 -3.37
N VAL A 173 -12.98 13.24 -3.20
CA VAL A 173 -11.86 14.01 -2.66
C VAL A 173 -11.38 15.09 -3.64
N ASN A 174 -11.35 14.80 -4.95
CA ASN A 174 -10.91 15.77 -5.97
C ASN A 174 -11.92 16.88 -6.29
N VAL A 175 -13.11 16.83 -5.70
CA VAL A 175 -14.17 17.86 -5.87
C VAL A 175 -14.25 18.80 -4.66
N ARG A 176 -13.54 18.49 -3.57
CA ARG A 176 -13.40 19.35 -2.38
C ARG A 176 -12.21 20.30 -2.54
#